data_AF-A0A257JC44-F1
#
_entry.id   AF-A0A257JC44-F1
#
_cell.length_a   1.000
_cell.length_b   1.000
_cell.length_c   1.000
_cell.angle_alpha   90.00
_cell.angle_beta   90.00
_cell.angle_gamma   90.00
#
_symmetry.space_group_name_H-M   'P 1'
#
loop_
_entity.id
_entity.type
_entity.pdbx_description
1 polymer ?
#
loop_
_entity_poly.entity_id
_entity_poly.type
_entity_poly.pdbx_seq_one_letter_code
_entity_poly.pdbx_strand_id
1 'polypeptide(L)'
;MWRDGTGAERTLGFAAVNALSRHILDQAGQVPPEATDSVGGLDPQPGDHIGMVGFFPPLVKQVTACGARLTVVELRADLAGAHPGFEVTLDPAALRACNKVLMTSTVLLNDTLDALLAHCRQAQAVAMIGPGAGCLPQPLFDRGVTALGGTWITDQAAFVAALRSGSPWGRHARKVVWQR
;
A
#
# COMPACT_ATOMS: atom_id res chain seq x y z
N MET A 1 -16.81 -6.51 -0.67
CA MET A 1 -17.29 -7.19 0.56
C MET A 1 -17.05 -6.24 1.72
N TRP A 2 -18.01 -5.37 2.03
CA TRP A 2 -18.01 -4.39 3.14
C TRP A 2 -19.47 -4.11 3.52
N ARG A 3 -20.24 -5.16 3.78
CA ARG A 3 -21.70 -5.09 3.99
C ARG A 3 -22.12 -5.27 5.45
N ASP A 4 -21.16 -5.51 6.34
CA ASP A 4 -21.30 -5.44 7.79
C ASP A 4 -20.71 -4.10 8.28
N GLY A 5 -21.43 -3.36 9.13
CA GLY A 5 -21.04 -2.00 9.57
C GLY A 5 -19.64 -1.89 10.19
N THR A 6 -19.03 -3.01 10.56
CA THR A 6 -17.65 -3.17 11.06
C THR A 6 -16.60 -2.58 10.11
N GLY A 7 -16.77 -2.72 8.78
CA GLY A 7 -15.83 -2.20 7.80
C GLY A 7 -15.79 -0.68 7.75
N ALA A 8 -16.96 -0.04 7.87
CA ALA A 8 -17.09 1.41 7.89
C ALA A 8 -16.50 1.98 9.19
N GLU A 9 -16.78 1.36 10.34
CA GLU A 9 -16.22 1.75 11.64
C GLU A 9 -14.69 1.67 11.64
N ARG A 10 -14.11 0.58 11.13
CA ARG A 10 -12.65 0.43 11.00
C ARG A 10 -12.05 1.49 10.08
N THR A 11 -12.69 1.75 8.96
CA THR A 11 -12.26 2.79 8.02
C THR A 11 -12.28 4.17 8.69
N LEU A 12 -13.32 4.47 9.45
CA LEU A 12 -13.43 5.72 10.21
C LEU A 12 -12.36 5.81 11.31
N GLY A 13 -12.15 4.73 12.07
CA GLY A 13 -11.11 4.66 13.10
C GLY A 13 -9.72 4.87 12.51
N PHE A 14 -9.41 4.23 11.39
CA PHE A 14 -8.12 4.40 10.73
C PHE A 14 -7.96 5.78 10.08
N ALA A 15 -9.04 6.39 9.57
CA ALA A 15 -9.02 7.78 9.15
C ALA A 15 -8.69 8.73 10.32
N ALA A 16 -9.19 8.45 11.53
CA ALA A 16 -8.81 9.20 12.73
C ALA A 16 -7.34 9.00 13.09
N VAL A 17 -6.80 7.77 12.99
CA VAL A 17 -5.35 7.49 13.17
C VAL A 17 -4.50 8.31 12.20
N ASN A 18 -4.89 8.39 10.92
CA ASN A 18 -4.21 9.21 9.92
C ASN A 18 -4.26 10.71 10.27
N ALA A 19 -5.41 11.22 10.71
CA ALA A 19 -5.58 12.61 11.10
C ALA A 19 -4.71 12.97 12.33
N LEU A 20 -4.68 12.09 13.34
CA LEU A 20 -3.81 12.25 14.52
C LEU A 20 -2.33 12.17 14.14
N SER A 21 -1.96 11.24 13.25
CA SER A 21 -0.59 11.12 12.75
C SER A 21 -0.15 12.40 12.04
N ARG A 22 -1.02 12.97 11.19
CA ARG A 22 -0.77 14.26 10.55
C ARG A 22 -0.56 15.38 11.58
N HIS A 23 -1.42 15.46 12.59
CA HIS A 23 -1.28 16.46 13.65
C HIS A 23 0.06 16.34 14.40
N ILE A 24 0.47 15.12 14.76
CA ILE A 24 1.75 14.87 15.44
C ILE A 24 2.93 15.31 14.56
N LEU A 25 2.90 14.97 13.27
CA LEU A 25 3.95 15.37 12.31
C LEU A 25 4.02 16.89 12.16
N ASP A 26 2.88 17.57 12.06
CA ASP A 26 2.81 19.04 11.99
C ASP A 26 3.40 19.68 13.26
N GLN A 27 3.08 19.15 14.45
CA GLN A 27 3.67 19.63 15.72
C GLN A 27 5.18 19.41 15.79
N ALA A 28 5.66 18.30 15.22
CA ALA A 28 7.09 17.98 15.17
C ALA A 28 7.85 18.71 14.05
N GLY A 29 7.16 19.48 13.20
CA GLY A 29 7.74 20.09 11.99
C GLY A 29 8.26 19.07 10.98
N GLN A 30 7.75 17.84 11.03
CA GLN A 30 8.19 16.74 10.17
C GLN A 30 7.28 16.63 8.95
N VAL A 31 7.91 16.57 7.77
CA VAL A 31 7.20 16.40 6.50
C VAL A 31 7.80 15.20 5.77
N PRO A 32 6.99 14.24 5.31
CA PRO A 32 7.50 13.12 4.55
C PRO A 32 8.09 13.57 3.20
N PRO A 33 9.15 12.89 2.73
CA PRO A 33 9.66 13.04 1.37
C PRO A 33 8.57 12.84 0.31
N GLU A 34 8.72 13.55 -0.81
CA GLU A 34 7.87 13.30 -1.98
C GLU A 34 8.19 11.93 -2.59
N ALA A 35 7.15 11.19 -2.99
CA ALA A 35 7.35 9.92 -3.68
C ALA A 35 7.80 10.16 -5.13
N THR A 36 8.93 9.57 -5.52
CA THR A 36 9.49 9.66 -6.87
C THR A 36 8.91 8.63 -7.83
N ASP A 37 8.20 7.62 -7.31
CA ASP A 37 7.58 6.55 -8.08
C ASP A 37 6.24 6.11 -7.44
N SER A 38 5.62 5.07 -8.02
CA SER A 38 4.36 4.51 -7.51
C SER A 38 4.51 3.13 -6.84
N VAL A 39 5.75 2.66 -6.62
CA VAL A 39 6.07 1.37 -6.02
C VAL A 39 6.79 1.51 -4.67
N GLY A 40 6.94 2.73 -4.15
CA GLY A 40 7.55 3.00 -2.85
C GLY A 40 9.05 2.77 -2.82
N GLY A 41 9.75 2.97 -3.95
CA GLY A 41 11.18 2.73 -4.06
C GLY A 41 11.57 1.24 -4.07
N LEU A 42 10.64 0.32 -4.36
CA LEU A 42 10.88 -1.13 -4.38
C LEU A 42 11.94 -1.56 -5.41
N ASP A 43 12.17 -0.73 -6.44
CA ASP A 43 13.15 -0.92 -7.51
C ASP A 43 13.12 -2.34 -8.13
N PRO A 44 12.07 -2.70 -8.91
CA PRO A 44 12.00 -4.00 -9.59
C PRO A 44 13.14 -4.20 -10.60
N GLN A 45 13.84 -5.33 -10.52
CA GLN A 45 14.97 -5.68 -11.39
C GLN A 45 14.78 -7.06 -12.05
N PRO A 46 15.46 -7.33 -13.18
CA PRO A 46 15.55 -8.68 -13.72
C PRO A 46 16.09 -9.66 -12.68
N GLY A 47 15.43 -10.80 -12.52
CA GLY A 47 15.78 -11.81 -11.51
C GLY A 47 15.05 -11.66 -10.17
N ASP A 48 14.38 -10.53 -9.92
CA ASP A 48 13.46 -10.42 -8.78
C ASP A 48 12.21 -11.29 -8.97
N HIS A 49 11.73 -11.84 -7.86
CA HIS A 49 10.38 -12.37 -7.74
C HIS A 49 9.59 -11.47 -6.77
N ILE A 50 8.73 -10.64 -7.35
CA ILE A 50 7.91 -9.69 -6.61
C ILE A 50 6.56 -10.31 -6.25
N GLY A 51 6.23 -10.23 -4.96
CA GLY A 51 4.90 -10.47 -4.44
C GLY A 51 4.09 -9.17 -4.47
N MET A 52 2.86 -9.20 -4.95
CA MET A 52 1.96 -8.06 -4.92
C MET A 52 0.71 -8.42 -4.11
N VAL A 53 0.49 -7.76 -2.97
CA VAL A 53 -0.72 -7.96 -2.16
C VAL A 53 -1.75 -6.91 -2.55
N GLY A 54 -2.88 -7.38 -3.08
CA GLY A 54 -3.90 -6.57 -3.74
C GLY A 54 -3.57 -6.35 -5.22
N PHE A 55 -4.57 -6.47 -6.09
CA PHE A 55 -4.35 -6.35 -7.52
C PHE A 55 -4.36 -4.90 -8.00
N PHE A 56 -3.20 -4.41 -8.46
CA PHE A 56 -3.02 -3.06 -9.01
C PHE A 56 -2.65 -3.11 -10.50
N PRO A 57 -3.62 -3.15 -11.43
CA PRO A 57 -3.32 -3.29 -12.86
C PRO A 57 -2.27 -2.30 -13.41
N PRO A 58 -2.27 -1.00 -13.03
CA PRO A 58 -1.23 -0.08 -13.48
C PRO A 58 0.19 -0.46 -13.02
N LEU A 59 0.32 -1.00 -11.79
CA LEU A 59 1.61 -1.36 -11.20
C LEU A 59 2.08 -2.73 -11.65
N VAL A 60 1.16 -3.65 -11.99
CA VAL A 60 1.48 -4.94 -12.62
C VAL A 60 2.33 -4.71 -13.87
N LYS A 61 1.87 -3.81 -14.76
CA LYS A 61 2.59 -3.48 -15.99
C LYS A 61 3.96 -2.86 -15.71
N GLN A 62 4.06 -1.99 -14.70
CA GLN A 62 5.34 -1.36 -14.34
C GLN A 62 6.34 -2.39 -13.83
N VAL A 63 5.92 -3.31 -12.97
CA VAL A 63 6.78 -4.36 -12.41
C VAL A 63 7.23 -5.35 -13.49
N THR A 64 6.31 -5.86 -14.31
CA THR A 64 6.65 -6.86 -15.34
C THR A 64 7.50 -6.28 -16.47
N ALA A 65 7.35 -4.98 -16.78
CA ALA A 65 8.19 -4.29 -17.76
C ALA A 65 9.68 -4.23 -17.35
N CYS A 66 10.00 -4.33 -16.07
CA CYS A 66 11.38 -4.42 -15.58
C CYS A 66 11.99 -5.84 -15.71
N GLY A 67 11.24 -6.82 -16.23
CA GLY A 67 11.71 -8.21 -16.35
C GLY A 67 11.64 -9.01 -15.03
N ALA A 68 10.99 -8.48 -14.00
CA ALA A 68 10.76 -9.20 -12.76
C ALA A 68 9.62 -10.24 -12.90
N ARG A 69 9.73 -11.37 -12.21
CA ARG A 69 8.62 -12.31 -12.03
C ARG A 69 7.63 -11.72 -11.04
N LEU A 70 6.33 -11.89 -11.29
CA LEU A 70 5.27 -11.34 -10.44
C LEU A 70 4.26 -12.41 -10.00
N THR A 71 3.99 -12.46 -8.70
CA THR A 71 2.88 -13.21 -8.10
C THR A 71 1.98 -12.25 -7.33
N VAL A 72 0.70 -12.20 -7.68
CA VAL A 72 -0.31 -11.37 -7.02
C VAL A 72 -1.10 -12.23 -6.03
N VAL A 73 -1.19 -11.77 -4.79
CA VAL A 73 -2.09 -12.31 -3.77
C VAL A 73 -3.32 -11.40 -3.68
N GLU A 74 -4.48 -11.93 -4.04
CA GLU A 74 -5.73 -11.17 -4.14
C GLU A 74 -6.90 -11.99 -3.58
N LEU A 75 -7.83 -11.34 -2.88
CA LEU A 75 -8.97 -12.01 -2.23
C LEU A 75 -10.09 -12.38 -3.23
N ARG A 76 -10.13 -11.69 -4.37
CA ARG A 76 -11.10 -11.92 -5.43
C ARG A 76 -10.78 -13.18 -6.24
N ALA A 77 -11.51 -14.26 -5.94
CA ALA A 77 -11.34 -15.54 -6.63
C ALA A 77 -11.58 -15.49 -8.14
N ASP A 78 -12.40 -14.55 -8.62
CA ASP A 78 -12.67 -14.35 -10.05
C ASP A 78 -11.44 -13.83 -10.83
N LEU A 79 -10.41 -13.36 -10.13
CA LEU A 79 -9.14 -12.91 -10.74
C LEU A 79 -8.04 -13.99 -10.72
N ALA A 80 -8.27 -15.11 -10.03
CA ALA A 80 -7.26 -16.14 -9.81
C ALA A 80 -6.86 -16.88 -11.11
N GLY A 81 -5.62 -17.34 -11.17
CA GLY A 81 -5.08 -18.12 -12.28
C GLY A 81 -3.88 -17.46 -12.96
N ALA A 82 -3.47 -18.06 -14.08
CA ALA A 82 -2.36 -17.58 -14.88
C ALA A 82 -2.79 -16.42 -15.78
N HIS A 83 -1.98 -15.36 -15.81
CA HIS A 83 -2.14 -14.21 -16.70
C HIS A 83 -0.87 -14.01 -17.52
N PRO A 84 -0.92 -13.26 -18.64
CA PRO A 84 0.28 -12.92 -19.38
C PRO A 84 1.30 -12.16 -18.51
N GLY A 85 2.38 -12.84 -18.13
CA GLY A 85 3.49 -12.26 -17.37
C GLY A 85 3.37 -12.30 -15.84
N PHE A 86 2.28 -12.83 -15.27
CA PHE A 86 2.11 -12.95 -13.81
C PHE A 86 1.06 -14.00 -13.43
N GLU A 87 1.06 -14.39 -12.16
CA GLU A 87 0.07 -15.30 -11.59
C GLU A 87 -0.75 -14.58 -10.52
N VAL A 88 -2.03 -14.91 -10.39
CA VAL A 88 -2.90 -14.45 -9.29
C VAL A 88 -3.33 -15.66 -8.46
N THR A 89 -3.13 -15.57 -7.15
CA THR A 89 -3.51 -16.61 -6.18
C THR A 89 -4.21 -15.99 -4.97
N LEU A 90 -5.01 -16.78 -4.26
CA LEU A 90 -5.54 -16.40 -2.95
C LEU A 90 -4.62 -16.85 -1.81
N ASP A 91 -3.63 -17.70 -2.09
CA ASP A 91 -2.76 -18.28 -1.08
C ASP A 91 -1.63 -17.29 -0.67
N PRO A 92 -1.66 -16.73 0.55
CA PRO A 92 -0.61 -15.82 1.00
C PRO A 92 0.74 -16.52 1.18
N ALA A 93 0.80 -17.86 1.24
CA ALA A 93 2.06 -18.59 1.32
C ALA A 93 2.92 -18.43 0.06
N ALA A 94 2.34 -18.02 -1.07
CA ALA A 94 3.08 -17.69 -2.28
C ALA A 94 4.07 -16.53 -2.09
N LEU A 95 3.84 -15.65 -1.11
CA LEU A 95 4.76 -14.55 -0.77
C LEU A 95 6.11 -15.05 -0.23
N ARG A 96 6.18 -16.28 0.30
CA ARG A 96 7.43 -16.84 0.86
C ARG A 96 8.53 -17.00 -0.19
N ALA A 97 8.16 -17.19 -1.45
CA ALA A 97 9.12 -17.29 -2.56
C ALA A 97 9.54 -15.92 -3.11
N CYS A 98 8.91 -14.83 -2.68
CA CYS A 98 9.14 -13.49 -3.20
C CYS A 98 10.26 -12.79 -2.41
N ASN A 99 11.26 -12.26 -3.11
CA ASN A 99 12.35 -11.52 -2.47
C ASN A 99 12.00 -10.04 -2.23
N LYS A 100 10.95 -9.52 -2.87
CA LYS A 100 10.42 -8.17 -2.69
C LYS A 100 8.90 -8.21 -2.67
N VAL A 101 8.26 -7.35 -1.88
CA VAL A 101 6.79 -7.31 -1.76
C VAL A 101 6.25 -5.89 -1.90
N LEU A 102 5.27 -5.71 -2.78
CA LEU A 102 4.45 -4.51 -2.90
C LEU A 102 3.08 -4.78 -2.27
N MET A 103 2.72 -4.06 -1.22
CA MET A 103 1.54 -4.34 -0.41
C MET A 103 0.57 -3.17 -0.41
N THR A 104 -0.71 -3.45 -0.65
CA THR A 104 -1.77 -2.45 -0.46
C THR A 104 -1.89 -2.00 0.99
N SER A 105 -2.12 -0.71 1.21
CA SER A 105 -2.49 -0.16 2.53
C SER A 105 -3.86 -0.65 3.04
N THR A 106 -4.70 -1.24 2.18
CA THR A 106 -5.99 -1.78 2.63
C THR A 106 -5.87 -2.97 3.58
N VAL A 107 -4.68 -3.59 3.67
CA VAL A 107 -4.39 -4.63 4.69
C VAL A 107 -4.51 -4.09 6.13
N LEU A 108 -4.39 -2.77 6.31
CA LEU A 108 -4.56 -2.10 7.60
C LEU A 108 -6.02 -2.02 8.05
N LEU A 109 -6.97 -2.31 7.16
CA LEU A 109 -8.41 -2.17 7.39
C LEU A 109 -9.15 -3.51 7.53
N ASN A 110 -8.50 -4.63 7.20
CA ASN A 110 -9.15 -5.94 7.07
C ASN A 110 -8.51 -7.03 7.93
N ASP A 111 -7.74 -6.67 8.95
CA ASP A 111 -7.08 -7.57 9.91
C ASP A 111 -6.11 -8.60 9.28
N THR A 112 -5.58 -8.34 8.08
CA THR A 112 -4.68 -9.29 7.39
C THR A 112 -3.20 -8.96 7.51
N LEU A 113 -2.83 -7.79 8.05
CA LEU A 113 -1.45 -7.30 8.08
C LEU A 113 -0.47 -8.32 8.68
N ASP A 114 -0.68 -8.74 9.93
CA ASP A 114 0.28 -9.58 10.65
C ASP A 114 0.41 -10.96 10.00
N ALA A 115 -0.71 -11.52 9.52
CA ALA A 115 -0.72 -12.79 8.80
C ALA A 115 0.08 -12.71 7.49
N LEU A 116 -0.11 -11.65 6.69
CA LEU A 116 0.63 -11.45 5.44
C LEU A 116 2.12 -11.22 5.70
N LEU A 117 2.47 -10.36 6.66
CA LEU A 117 3.87 -10.10 7.00
C LEU A 117 4.60 -11.36 7.48
N ALA A 118 3.90 -12.31 8.12
CA ALA A 118 4.48 -13.60 8.48
C ALA A 118 4.94 -14.44 7.26
N HIS A 119 4.38 -14.20 6.07
CA HIS A 119 4.82 -14.82 4.82
C HIS A 119 5.94 -14.04 4.11
N CYS A 120 6.19 -12.78 4.49
CA CYS A 120 7.20 -11.91 3.89
C CYS A 120 8.58 -11.97 4.59
N ARG A 121 8.81 -12.92 5.51
CA ARG A 121 10.04 -12.94 6.35
C ARG A 121 11.34 -13.06 5.57
N GLN A 122 11.31 -13.57 4.34
CA GLN A 122 12.47 -13.69 3.46
C GLN A 122 12.60 -12.52 2.47
N ALA A 123 11.62 -11.61 2.43
CA ALA A 123 11.66 -10.45 1.56
C ALA A 123 12.71 -9.46 2.05
N GLN A 124 13.53 -8.97 1.12
CA GLN A 124 14.54 -7.94 1.33
C GLN A 124 13.89 -6.56 1.47
N ALA A 125 12.73 -6.37 0.83
CA ALA A 125 11.96 -5.13 0.88
C ALA A 125 10.46 -5.43 0.89
N VAL A 126 9.72 -4.68 1.71
CA VAL A 126 8.26 -4.70 1.77
C VAL A 126 7.77 -3.26 1.70
N ALA A 127 7.33 -2.83 0.52
CA ALA A 127 6.77 -1.50 0.30
C ALA A 127 5.25 -1.56 0.47
N MET A 128 4.72 -0.87 1.48
CA MET A 128 3.28 -0.70 1.66
C MET A 128 2.84 0.62 1.04
N ILE A 129 1.86 0.59 0.13
CA ILE A 129 1.40 1.77 -0.58
C ILE A 129 -0.12 1.91 -0.58
N GLY A 130 -0.58 3.15 -0.56
CA GLY A 130 -1.96 3.50 -0.90
C GLY A 130 -2.38 4.80 -0.25
N PRO A 131 -3.45 5.44 -0.79
CA PRO A 131 -3.85 6.78 -0.33
C PRO A 131 -4.23 6.82 1.15
N GLY A 132 -4.66 5.68 1.72
CA GLY A 132 -4.99 5.54 3.13
C GLY A 132 -3.79 5.37 4.07
N ALA A 133 -2.56 5.17 3.59
CA ALA A 133 -1.37 4.99 4.42
C ALA A 133 -0.81 6.33 4.97
N GLY A 134 -1.64 7.07 5.71
CA GLY A 134 -1.26 8.36 6.32
C GLY A 134 -0.75 8.27 7.77
N CYS A 135 -0.68 7.06 8.33
CA CYS A 135 -0.27 6.81 9.70
C CYS A 135 1.24 7.01 9.90
N LEU A 136 1.67 7.19 11.16
CA LEU A 136 3.10 7.20 11.49
C LEU A 136 3.79 5.90 11.01
N PRO A 137 5.00 5.98 10.43
CA PRO A 137 5.63 4.83 9.79
C PRO A 137 6.23 3.83 10.78
N GLN A 138 6.69 4.30 11.95
CA GLN A 138 7.49 3.50 12.89
C GLN A 138 6.83 2.16 13.27
N PRO A 139 5.53 2.09 13.64
CA PRO A 139 4.91 0.81 13.99
C PRO A 139 4.89 -0.21 12.85
N LEU A 140 4.89 0.22 11.59
CA LEU A 140 4.97 -0.67 10.43
C LEU A 140 6.42 -1.08 10.16
N PHE A 141 7.37 -0.16 10.34
CA PHE A 141 8.80 -0.43 10.22
C PHE A 141 9.29 -1.45 11.24
N ASP A 142 8.80 -1.38 12.47
CA ASP A 142 9.07 -2.36 13.52
C ASP A 142 8.56 -3.76 13.17
N ARG A 143 7.56 -3.86 12.28
CA ARG A 143 6.98 -5.12 11.78
C ARG A 143 7.61 -5.60 10.46
N GLY A 144 8.64 -4.92 9.96
CA GLY A 144 9.38 -5.33 8.77
C GLY A 144 8.89 -4.70 7.45
N VAL A 145 7.96 -3.74 7.49
CA VAL A 145 7.72 -2.86 6.34
C VAL A 145 8.96 -1.98 6.14
N THR A 146 9.45 -1.85 4.91
CA THR A 146 10.66 -1.06 4.61
C THR A 146 10.34 0.30 3.99
N ALA A 147 9.16 0.44 3.39
CA ALA A 147 8.68 1.71 2.86
C ALA A 147 7.16 1.87 3.07
N LEU A 148 6.72 3.08 3.38
CA LEU A 148 5.31 3.43 3.54
C LEU A 148 4.95 4.61 2.62
N GLY A 149 4.25 4.30 1.52
CA GLY A 149 3.79 5.27 0.53
C GLY A 149 2.34 5.69 0.75
N GLY A 150 2.12 6.98 0.98
CA GLY A 150 0.81 7.56 1.33
C GLY A 150 0.43 8.77 0.48
N THR A 151 -0.65 9.43 0.88
CA THR A 151 -1.10 10.70 0.31
C THR A 151 -0.99 11.80 1.36
N TRP A 152 -0.31 12.88 1.02
CA TRP A 152 -0.19 14.08 1.85
C TRP A 152 -1.10 15.18 1.33
N ILE A 153 -2.12 15.54 2.11
CA ILE A 153 -3.09 16.58 1.75
C ILE A 153 -2.42 17.95 1.88
N THR A 154 -2.42 18.73 0.79
CA THR A 154 -1.81 20.06 0.71
C THR A 154 -2.83 21.20 0.83
N ASP A 155 -4.09 20.95 0.48
CA ASP A 155 -5.21 21.88 0.66
C ASP A 155 -6.41 21.14 1.27
N GLN A 156 -6.60 21.30 2.58
CA GLN A 156 -7.65 20.62 3.32
C GLN A 156 -9.05 21.01 2.83
N ALA A 157 -9.31 22.30 2.63
CA ALA A 157 -10.63 22.80 2.29
C ALA A 157 -11.06 22.30 0.91
N ALA A 158 -10.17 22.40 -0.08
CA ALA A 158 -10.45 21.95 -1.42
C ALA A 158 -10.50 20.41 -1.52
N PHE A 159 -9.70 19.69 -0.74
CA PHE A 159 -9.78 18.23 -0.65
C PHE A 159 -11.15 17.78 -0.11
N VAL A 160 -11.64 18.39 0.98
CA VAL A 160 -12.98 18.11 1.53
C VAL A 160 -14.08 18.46 0.53
N ALA A 161 -13.97 19.58 -0.18
CA ALA A 161 -14.93 19.96 -1.21
C ALA A 161 -14.97 18.93 -2.35
N ALA A 162 -13.81 18.49 -2.84
CA ALA A 162 -13.71 17.47 -3.88
C ALA A 162 -14.30 16.13 -3.46
N LEU A 163 -14.08 15.70 -2.20
CA LEU A 163 -14.70 14.48 -1.67
C LEU A 163 -16.23 14.58 -1.62
N ARG A 164 -16.77 15.71 -1.15
CA ARG A 164 -18.22 15.94 -1.07
C ARG A 164 -18.89 15.98 -2.44
N SER A 165 -18.20 16.47 -3.46
CA SER A 165 -18.71 16.54 -4.83
C SER A 165 -18.40 15.31 -5.68
N GLY A 166 -17.71 14.29 -5.13
CA GLY A 166 -17.25 13.12 -5.88
C GLY A 166 -16.24 13.44 -6.99
N SER A 167 -15.59 14.60 -6.92
CA SER A 167 -14.62 15.05 -7.92
C SER A 167 -13.21 14.51 -7.63
N PRO A 168 -12.33 14.42 -8.65
CA PRO A 168 -10.93 14.05 -8.42
C PRO A 168 -10.25 14.99 -7.43
N TRP A 169 -9.66 14.43 -6.38
CA TRP A 169 -9.00 15.18 -5.30
C TRP A 169 -7.47 15.25 -5.48
N GLY A 170 -6.90 14.56 -6.47
CA GLY A 170 -5.46 14.37 -6.64
C GLY A 170 -4.64 15.68 -6.73
N ARG A 171 -5.22 16.77 -7.20
CA ARG A 171 -4.56 18.10 -7.25
C ARG A 171 -4.42 18.79 -5.89
N HIS A 172 -5.16 18.33 -4.88
CA HIS A 172 -5.16 18.87 -3.51
C HIS A 172 -4.31 18.02 -2.55
N ALA A 173 -3.50 17.12 -3.11
CA ALA A 173 -2.60 16.27 -2.37
C ALA A 173 -1.38 15.92 -3.22
N ARG A 174 -0.34 15.38 -2.58
CA ARG A 174 0.84 14.82 -3.24
C ARG A 174 1.15 13.43 -2.69
N LYS A 175 1.79 12.59 -3.49
CA LYS A 175 2.25 11.27 -3.04
C LYS A 175 3.52 11.45 -2.22
N VAL A 176 3.62 10.70 -1.12
CA VAL A 176 4.76 10.79 -0.21
C VAL A 176 5.21 9.39 0.20
N VAL A 177 6.47 9.24 0.58
CA VAL A 177 7.02 7.94 1.00
C VAL A 177 7.97 8.11 2.17
N TRP A 178 7.77 7.30 3.21
CA TRP A 178 8.76 7.07 4.26
C TRP A 178 9.58 5.84 3.91
N GLN A 179 10.87 5.88 4.22
CA GLN A 179 11.78 4.74 4.09
C GLN A 179 12.53 4.54 5.41
N ARG A 180 12.79 3.29 5.77
CA ARG A 180 13.57 2.90 6.95
C ARG A 180 15.07 2.93 6.67
#